data_AF-F8LEE7-F1
#
_entry.id   AF-F8LEE7-F1
#
_cell.length_a   1.000
_cell.length_b   1.000
_cell.length_c   1.000
_cell.angle_alpha   90.00
_cell.angle_beta   90.00
_cell.angle_gamma   90.00
#
_symmetry.space_group_name_H-M   'P 1'
#
loop_
_entity.id
_entity.type
_entity.pdbx_description
1 polymer ?
#
loop_
_entity_poly.entity_id
_entity_poly.type
_entity_poly.pdbx_seq_one_letter_code
_entity_poly.pdbx_strand_id
1 'polypeptide(L)'
;MSINKDLIEIDVGVGLSDSELISYFYHKTENKLVIKLQIWDASVVEICCDSPILFVDRGCGETSLFCQKTSDSDMLKRALETNYDKGIIPNNHPYKVYQILDLDDNPSIEIICKGIEIHRIR
;
A
#
# COMPACT_ATOMS: atom_id res chain seq x y z
N MET A 1 -8.87 -15.15 -26.32
CA MET A 1 -8.17 -14.24 -25.39
C MET A 1 -7.11 -15.10 -24.70
N SER A 2 -5.85 -15.02 -25.12
CA SER A 2 -4.81 -15.90 -24.57
C SER A 2 -4.42 -15.40 -23.19
N ILE A 3 -4.69 -16.22 -22.18
CA ILE A 3 -4.14 -16.05 -20.82
C ILE A 3 -2.62 -16.11 -20.93
N ASN A 4 -1.95 -15.21 -20.22
CA ASN A 4 -0.49 -15.07 -20.21
C ASN A 4 0.15 -16.41 -19.82
N LYS A 5 1.09 -16.92 -20.65
CA LYS A 5 1.68 -18.27 -20.51
C LYS A 5 2.60 -18.44 -19.30
N ASP A 6 2.89 -17.36 -18.58
CA ASP A 6 3.75 -17.34 -17.40
C ASP A 6 2.95 -17.36 -16.07
N LEU A 7 1.63 -17.58 -16.13
CA LEU A 7 0.80 -17.69 -14.94
C LEU A 7 0.46 -19.15 -14.67
N ILE A 8 0.80 -19.62 -13.46
CA ILE A 8 0.32 -20.90 -12.94
C ILE A 8 -0.97 -20.61 -12.19
N GLU A 9 -2.07 -21.15 -12.68
CA GLU A 9 -3.33 -21.20 -11.95
C GLU A 9 -3.17 -22.17 -10.78
N ILE A 10 -3.30 -21.67 -9.55
CA ILE A 10 -3.31 -22.50 -8.35
C ILE A 10 -4.76 -22.90 -8.08
N ASP A 11 -5.11 -24.13 -8.45
CA ASP A 11 -6.38 -24.73 -8.08
C ASP A 11 -6.34 -25.14 -6.60
N VAL A 12 -7.07 -24.39 -5.77
CA VAL A 12 -7.18 -24.65 -4.33
C VAL A 12 -8.28 -25.68 -4.00
N GLY A 13 -8.96 -26.25 -5.00
CA GLY A 13 -10.01 -27.27 -4.82
C GLY A 13 -11.29 -26.77 -4.17
N VAL A 14 -11.41 -25.45 -3.96
CA VAL A 14 -12.59 -24.77 -3.42
C VAL A 14 -12.89 -23.60 -4.35
N GLY A 15 -14.05 -23.61 -4.99
CA GLY A 15 -14.52 -22.44 -5.73
C GLY A 15 -14.83 -21.34 -4.71
N LEU A 16 -14.20 -20.17 -4.83
CA LEU A 16 -14.55 -19.01 -3.99
C LEU A 16 -16.00 -18.63 -4.29
N SER A 17 -16.92 -18.99 -3.39
CA SER A 17 -18.31 -18.55 -3.48
C SER A 17 -18.38 -17.03 -3.26
N ASP A 18 -19.36 -16.36 -3.85
CA ASP A 18 -19.57 -14.92 -3.64
C ASP A 18 -19.70 -14.58 -2.13
N SER A 19 -20.25 -15.51 -1.34
CA SER A 19 -20.31 -15.41 0.13
C SER A 19 -18.94 -15.46 0.82
N GLU A 20 -17.98 -16.24 0.33
CA GLU A 20 -16.62 -16.29 0.88
C GLU A 20 -15.83 -15.04 0.53
N LEU A 21 -15.98 -14.54 -0.71
CA LEU A 21 -15.46 -13.23 -1.12
C LEU A 21 -16.03 -12.11 -0.25
N ILE A 22 -17.36 -12.08 -0.06
CA ILE A 22 -18.05 -11.11 0.80
C ILE A 22 -17.53 -11.21 2.23
N SER A 23 -17.31 -12.41 2.79
CA SER A 23 -16.77 -12.57 4.15
C SER A 23 -15.35 -12.00 4.28
N TYR A 24 -14.52 -12.16 3.26
CA TYR A 24 -13.18 -11.58 3.21
C TYR A 24 -13.22 -10.04 3.14
N PHE A 25 -14.21 -9.48 2.45
CA PHE A 25 -14.45 -8.03 2.40
C PHE A 25 -15.16 -7.48 3.65
N TYR A 26 -16.02 -8.24 4.31
CA TYR A 26 -16.76 -7.82 5.51
C TYR A 26 -15.87 -7.76 6.76
N HIS A 27 -14.84 -8.60 6.83
CA HIS A 27 -13.83 -8.54 7.90
C HIS A 27 -12.76 -7.44 7.70
N LYS A 28 -12.85 -6.62 6.62
CA LYS A 28 -12.02 -5.42 6.40
C LYS A 28 -12.35 -4.24 7.34
N THR A 29 -12.89 -4.48 8.54
CA THR A 29 -13.10 -3.40 9.50
C THR A 29 -11.80 -2.72 9.94
N GLU A 30 -10.63 -3.32 9.65
CA GLU A 30 -9.33 -2.67 9.78
C GLU A 30 -8.41 -3.04 8.62
N ASN A 31 -8.57 -2.40 7.45
CA ASN A 31 -7.55 -2.51 6.39
C ASN A 31 -6.26 -1.86 6.89
N LYS A 32 -5.32 -2.66 7.39
CA LYS A 32 -3.98 -2.22 7.77
C LYS A 32 -2.95 -2.85 6.85
N LEU A 33 -2.04 -2.04 6.32
CA LEU A 33 -0.81 -2.51 5.70
C LEU A 33 0.31 -2.30 6.71
N VAL A 34 1.04 -3.36 7.04
CA VAL A 34 2.17 -3.30 7.97
C VAL A 34 3.45 -3.54 7.20
N ILE A 35 4.37 -2.57 7.23
CA ILE A 35 5.68 -2.65 6.60
C ILE A 35 6.73 -2.77 7.70
N LYS A 36 7.53 -3.84 7.65
CA LYS A 36 8.63 -4.07 8.58
C LYS A 36 9.95 -3.80 7.88
N LEU A 37 10.68 -2.81 8.37
CA LEU A 37 11.99 -2.42 7.85
C LEU A 37 13.04 -2.74 8.90
N GLN A 38 14.02 -3.55 8.53
CA GLN A 38 15.21 -3.70 9.37
C GLN A 38 16.13 -2.50 9.12
N ILE A 39 16.49 -1.79 10.19
CA ILE A 39 17.44 -0.67 10.13
C ILE A 39 18.87 -1.13 10.47
N TRP A 40 19.85 -0.25 10.26
CA TRP A 40 21.29 -0.56 10.33
C TRP A 40 21.77 -1.18 11.65
N ASP A 41 21.09 -0.93 12.77
CA ASP A 41 21.43 -1.49 14.09
C ASP A 41 20.71 -2.82 14.38
N ALA A 42 20.23 -3.48 13.32
CA ALA A 42 19.44 -4.72 13.33
C ALA A 42 18.06 -4.64 13.99
N SER A 43 17.66 -3.48 14.55
CA SER A 43 16.30 -3.31 15.04
C SER A 43 15.28 -3.21 13.89
N VAL A 44 14.02 -3.50 14.19
CA VAL A 44 12.94 -3.47 13.21
C VAL A 44 12.05 -2.27 13.48
N VAL A 45 11.78 -1.49 12.45
CA VAL A 45 10.76 -0.45 12.45
C VAL A 45 9.53 -1.01 11.76
N GLU A 46 8.40 -0.92 12.45
CA GLU A 46 7.09 -1.30 11.93
C GLU A 46 6.31 -0.03 11.58
N ILE A 47 5.92 0.10 10.31
CA ILE A 47 5.07 1.17 9.80
C ILE A 47 3.68 0.58 9.54
N CYS A 48 2.73 0.98 10.36
CA CYS A 48 1.33 0.56 10.28
C CYS A 48 0.53 1.62 9.52
N CYS A 49 0.12 1.31 8.30
CA CYS A 49 -0.67 2.20 7.45
C CYS A 49 -2.16 1.91 7.62
N ASP A 50 -2.92 2.92 8.05
CA ASP A 50 -4.38 2.84 8.18
C ASP A 50 -5.08 3.12 6.84
N SER A 51 -5.97 2.20 6.45
CA SER A 51 -6.77 2.28 5.23
C SER A 51 -5.91 2.54 3.99
N PRO A 52 -4.96 1.64 3.66
CA PRO A 52 -4.13 1.78 2.47
C PRO A 52 -4.98 1.57 1.21
N ILE A 53 -4.76 2.41 0.20
CA ILE A 53 -5.42 2.32 -1.12
C ILE A 53 -4.44 2.11 -2.27
N LEU A 54 -3.14 2.35 -2.03
CA LEU A 54 -2.09 2.02 -2.98
C LEU A 54 -0.78 1.72 -2.24
N PHE A 55 -0.07 0.72 -2.72
CA PHE A 55 1.32 0.42 -2.37
C PHE A 55 2.09 0.16 -3.66
N VAL A 56 3.22 0.85 -3.83
CA VAL A 56 4.12 0.67 -4.96
C VAL A 56 5.52 0.43 -4.43
N ASP A 57 6.08 -0.72 -4.77
CA ASP A 57 7.49 -1.05 -4.58
C ASP A 57 8.20 -0.95 -5.93
N ARG A 58 9.19 -0.06 -6.03
CA ARG A 58 9.99 0.18 -7.24
C ARG A 58 11.34 -0.54 -7.18
N GLY A 59 11.54 -1.39 -6.18
CA GLY A 59 12.81 -2.03 -5.85
C GLY A 59 13.44 -1.33 -4.66
N CYS A 60 13.37 -1.96 -3.49
CA CYS A 60 14.01 -1.46 -2.29
C CYS A 60 15.49 -1.88 -2.26
N GLY A 61 16.39 -0.91 -2.44
CA GLY A 61 17.81 -1.03 -2.13
C GLY A 61 18.12 -0.46 -0.74
N GLU A 62 19.24 0.25 -0.62
CA GLU A 62 19.54 1.03 0.58
C GLU A 62 18.61 2.26 0.65
N THR A 63 17.94 2.44 1.79
CA THR A 63 16.96 3.51 2.00
C THR A 63 17.54 4.64 2.85
N SER A 64 17.24 5.88 2.51
CA SER A 64 17.74 7.08 3.21
C SER A 64 16.73 7.68 4.20
N LEU A 65 15.46 7.78 3.79
CA LEU A 65 14.47 8.59 4.48
C LEU A 65 13.04 8.05 4.30
N PHE A 66 12.24 8.13 5.36
CA PHE A 66 10.80 7.97 5.29
C PHE A 66 10.11 9.33 5.49
N CYS A 67 9.28 9.76 4.55
CA CYS A 67 8.68 11.09 4.56
C CYS A 67 7.24 11.09 4.02
N GLN A 68 6.50 12.16 4.34
CA GLN A 68 5.19 12.45 3.75
C GLN A 68 5.37 13.47 2.62
N LYS A 69 4.78 13.21 1.46
CA LYS A 69 4.72 14.21 0.38
C LYS A 69 3.64 15.25 0.71
N THR A 70 4.00 16.52 0.57
CA THR A 70 3.11 17.66 0.90
C THR A 70 2.33 18.18 -0.30
N SER A 71 2.79 17.89 -1.52
CA SER A 71 2.12 18.23 -2.76
C SER A 71 1.30 17.06 -3.31
N ASP A 72 0.22 17.40 -4.01
CA ASP A 72 -0.55 16.42 -4.77
C ASP A 72 0.37 15.73 -5.79
N SER A 73 0.31 14.40 -5.83
CA SER A 73 1.03 13.60 -6.80
C SER A 73 0.06 12.99 -7.81
N ASP A 74 0.52 12.78 -9.03
CA ASP A 74 -0.25 12.04 -10.04
C ASP A 74 -0.64 10.64 -9.53
N MET A 75 0.21 10.06 -8.69
CA MET A 75 -0.05 8.79 -8.04
C MET A 75 -1.24 8.87 -7.08
N LEU A 76 -1.32 9.92 -6.26
CA LEU A 76 -2.46 10.18 -5.38
C LEU A 76 -3.75 10.26 -6.17
N LYS A 77 -3.74 11.05 -7.25
CA LYS A 77 -4.90 11.20 -8.12
C LYS A 77 -5.36 9.86 -8.69
N ARG A 78 -4.45 9.06 -9.25
CA ARG A 78 -4.77 7.73 -9.80
C ARG A 78 -5.30 6.75 -8.74
N ALA A 79 -4.73 6.77 -7.54
CA ALA A 79 -5.21 5.95 -6.43
C ALA A 79 -6.62 6.35 -6.00
N LEU A 80 -6.90 7.65 -5.91
CA LEU A 80 -8.23 8.17 -5.59
C LEU A 80 -9.24 7.81 -6.68
N GLU A 81 -8.88 7.94 -7.96
CA GLU A 81 -9.74 7.55 -9.10
C GLU A 81 -10.04 6.05 -9.15
N THR A 82 -9.18 5.22 -8.56
CA THR A 82 -9.39 3.77 -8.45
C THR A 82 -10.20 3.41 -7.20
N ASN A 83 -10.01 4.16 -6.10
CA ASN A 83 -10.66 3.88 -4.82
C ASN A 83 -12.05 4.52 -4.69
N TYR A 84 -12.31 5.63 -5.36
CA TYR A 84 -13.62 6.28 -5.44
C TYR A 84 -14.25 6.04 -6.80
N ASP A 85 -15.58 6.11 -6.87
CA ASP A 85 -16.28 6.12 -8.15
C ASP A 85 -15.83 7.31 -9.00
N LYS A 86 -15.65 7.07 -10.30
CA LYS A 86 -15.16 8.08 -11.26
C LYS A 86 -15.97 9.37 -11.14
N GLY A 87 -15.28 10.47 -10.82
CA GLY A 87 -15.87 11.81 -10.74
C GLY A 87 -16.43 12.20 -9.37
N ILE A 88 -16.37 11.32 -8.37
CA ILE A 88 -16.89 11.57 -7.00
C ILE A 88 -15.75 11.50 -5.98
N ILE A 89 -14.64 12.17 -6.26
CA ILE A 89 -13.53 12.30 -5.29
C ILE A 89 -13.82 13.53 -4.42
N PRO A 90 -13.99 13.39 -3.09
CA PRO A 90 -14.21 14.53 -2.22
C PRO A 90 -12.98 15.44 -2.17
N ASN A 91 -13.19 16.77 -2.22
CA ASN A 91 -12.10 17.75 -2.08
C ASN A 91 -11.32 17.63 -0.77
N ASN A 92 -11.92 17.05 0.27
CA ASN A 92 -11.29 16.86 1.59
C ASN A 92 -11.13 15.38 1.92
N HIS A 93 -10.56 14.61 0.99
CA HIS A 93 -10.26 13.21 1.26
C HIS A 93 -9.14 13.08 2.31
N PRO A 94 -9.16 12.03 3.15
CA PRO A 94 -8.15 11.85 4.21
C PRO A 94 -6.80 11.28 3.73
N TYR A 95 -6.71 10.83 2.47
CA TYR A 95 -5.54 10.11 1.96
C TYR A 95 -4.32 11.01 1.75
N LYS A 96 -3.16 10.49 2.14
CA LYS A 96 -1.84 11.12 2.04
C LYS A 96 -0.86 10.16 1.36
N VAL A 97 0.19 10.72 0.78
CA VAL A 97 1.28 9.96 0.16
C VAL A 97 2.47 9.91 1.12
N TYR A 98 2.91 8.71 1.45
CA TYR A 98 4.12 8.45 2.23
C TYR A 98 5.14 7.75 1.32
N GLN A 99 6.41 8.09 1.47
CA GLN A 99 7.47 7.58 0.62
C GLN A 99 8.66 7.12 1.46
N ILE A 100 9.26 6.01 1.06
CA ILE A 100 10.61 5.62 1.47
C ILE A 100 11.52 5.93 0.29
N LEU A 101 12.53 6.76 0.52
CA LEU A 101 13.49 7.19 -0.49
C LEU A 101 14.74 6.31 -0.46
N ASP A 102 15.36 6.14 -1.63
CA ASP A 102 16.72 5.60 -1.75
C ASP A 102 17.77 6.67 -1.42
N LEU A 103 19.05 6.29 -1.52
CA LEU A 103 20.18 7.18 -1.30
C LEU A 103 20.29 8.34 -2.32
N ASP A 104 19.59 8.26 -3.45
CA ASP A 104 19.55 9.28 -4.49
C ASP A 104 18.27 10.15 -4.41
N ASP A 105 17.58 10.11 -3.26
CA ASP A 105 16.30 10.80 -2.99
C ASP A 105 15.15 10.41 -3.93
N ASN A 106 15.25 9.28 -4.64
CA ASN A 106 14.17 8.76 -5.46
C ASN A 106 13.21 7.89 -4.63
N PRO A 107 11.90 7.93 -4.91
CA PRO A 107 10.96 7.05 -4.22
C PRO A 107 11.23 5.58 -4.54
N SER A 108 11.62 4.79 -3.55
CA SER A 108 11.72 3.32 -3.63
C SER A 108 10.39 2.67 -3.29
N ILE A 109 9.72 3.17 -2.26
CA ILE A 109 8.38 2.73 -1.86
C ILE A 109 7.46 3.94 -1.80
N GLU A 110 6.26 3.82 -2.34
CA GLU A 110 5.18 4.81 -2.18
C GLU A 110 3.93 4.14 -1.61
N ILE A 111 3.37 4.73 -0.55
CA ILE A 111 2.16 4.26 0.10
C ILE A 111 1.13 5.38 0.12
N ILE A 112 -0.11 5.06 -0.23
CA ILE A 112 -1.23 5.99 -0.10
C ILE A 112 -2.21 5.42 0.91
N CYS A 113 -2.35 6.12 2.04
CA CYS A 113 -3.17 5.71 3.17
C CYS A 113 -3.69 6.94 3.93
N LYS A 114 -4.61 6.74 4.87
CA LYS A 114 -5.19 7.84 5.67
C LYS A 114 -4.24 8.31 6.78
N GLY A 115 -3.48 7.37 7.33
CA GLY A 115 -2.59 7.61 8.45
C GLY A 115 -1.51 6.55 8.55
N ILE A 116 -0.50 6.86 9.35
CA ILE A 116 0.57 5.93 9.70
C ILE A 116 0.81 5.96 11.21
N GLU A 117 1.18 4.82 11.75
CA GLU A 117 1.76 4.66 13.08
C GLU A 117 3.13 4.00 12.93
N ILE A 118 4.11 4.42 13.71
CA ILE A 118 5.47 3.89 13.64
C ILE A 118 5.84 3.30 15.00
N HIS A 119 6.22 2.03 15.01
CA HIS A 119 6.67 1.33 16.21
C HIS A 119 8.10 0.82 16.01
N ARG A 120 8.89 0.87 17.08
CA ARG A 120 10.21 0.23 17.09
C ARG A 120 10.11 -1.10 17.84
N ILE A 121 10.45 -2.19 17.16
CA ILE A 121 10.45 -3.54 17.70
C ILE A 121 11.90 -3.93 17.97
N ARG A 122 12.17 -4.37 19.20
CA ARG A 122 13.47 -4.89 19.64
C ARG A 122 13.55 -6.39 19.42
#